data_AF-A0A9R1G8R4-F1
#
_entry.id   AF-A0A9R1G8R4-F1
#
_cell.length_a   1.000
_cell.length_b   1.000
_cell.length_c   1.000
_cell.angle_alpha   90.00
_cell.angle_beta   90.00
_cell.angle_gamma   90.00
#
_symmetry.space_group_name_H-M   'P 1'
#
loop_
_entity.id
_entity.type
_entity.pdbx_description
1 polymer ?
#
loop_
_entity_poly.entity_id
_entity_poly.type
_entity_poly.pdbx_seq_one_letter_code
_entity_poly.pdbx_strand_id
1 'polypeptide(L)'
;MTQQPGVQQVNGMHPLVTTGVNRFLLPVSECECTLSTLLDELQPDQWPVEAGNRAIRCTGVALNVAAGLLGACVPGTGARIIALLGGPCTEGPGVIVSKDLSEPVRSHKDLDKDAAPHFQKAVKFYDGLAKQLVSQGHVLDVFASALDQDSFKRIFEGGEHSLGLSFNGTFEINCSKDIKVQGVIGPCTSLEKKGALCADTIVGQGNTTAWKMCGLDRNTSLTVFFDVSPSERSGQPGHQNPDLYIQFVTSYQHPEGQMRIRATTVSRKWVDGSTNTEELVEGFDQETAAVVLARYISLKMEIEEEFDATRWLDRSLIRLCSRFGDYRKDDPSSFSLHSNFSLFPQFMFNLRRSQFVQVFNNSPDETAYFRMLLNRESVTNSVAMIQPSLISFSFDSPPSPVFLDVASIAVDRILLLDAYFSVVIFHGMTIAQWRNMCYQNQPEHQQFAQLLQAPQEEAQVIINGRFPVPRLVVCDQHGSQARFLLAKLNPSATYNSAHDVPPGSDIIFTDDVSFQVFCEHLQRLAVQS
;
A
#
# COMPACT_ATOMS: atom_id res chain seq x y z
N MET A 1 63.62 14.89 27.89
CA MET A 1 62.47 14.66 28.80
C MET A 1 61.50 15.78 28.49
N THR A 2 60.32 15.58 27.92
CA THR A 2 59.25 14.61 28.18
C THR A 2 58.43 14.37 26.90
N GLN A 3 57.94 13.14 26.75
CA GLN A 3 57.12 12.66 25.64
C GLN A 3 55.71 13.29 25.64
N GLN A 4 55.19 13.63 24.46
CA GLN A 4 53.75 13.83 24.24
C GLN A 4 53.12 12.51 23.77
N PRO A 5 51.89 12.15 24.22
CA PRO A 5 51.24 10.90 23.85
C PRO A 5 50.58 10.97 22.47
N GLY A 6 50.65 9.84 21.77
CA GLY A 6 50.24 9.67 20.38
C GLY A 6 48.73 9.77 20.14
N VAL A 7 48.41 10.28 18.96
CA VAL A 7 47.08 10.25 18.35
C VAL A 7 46.75 8.81 17.98
N GLN A 8 45.69 8.24 18.57
CA GLN A 8 45.14 6.96 18.14
C GLN A 8 44.47 7.12 16.77
N GLN A 9 45.04 6.47 15.75
CA GLN A 9 44.33 6.19 14.50
C GLN A 9 43.14 5.27 14.81
N VAL A 10 41.94 5.77 14.55
CA VAL A 10 40.73 4.95 14.53
C VAL A 10 40.80 4.09 13.27
N ASN A 11 41.26 2.85 13.42
CA ASN A 11 41.20 1.85 12.36
C ASN A 11 39.73 1.65 11.97
N GLY A 12 39.44 1.86 10.68
CA GLY A 12 38.19 1.43 10.08
C GLY A 12 38.01 -0.07 10.29
N MET A 13 36.97 -0.46 11.03
CA MET A 13 36.55 -1.85 11.16
C MET A 13 36.00 -2.32 9.81
N HIS A 14 36.86 -2.88 8.97
CA HIS A 14 36.41 -3.94 8.08
C HIS A 14 36.15 -5.17 8.97
N PRO A 15 34.94 -5.78 8.94
CA PRO A 15 34.71 -7.03 9.65
C PRO A 15 35.71 -8.07 9.15
N LEU A 16 36.42 -8.73 10.07
CA LEU A 16 37.21 -9.92 9.73
C LEU A 16 36.25 -10.97 9.17
N VAL A 17 36.35 -11.21 7.86
CA VAL A 17 35.63 -12.28 7.18
C VAL A 17 36.15 -13.60 7.73
N THR A 18 35.40 -14.21 8.66
CA THR A 18 35.74 -15.53 9.17
C THR A 18 35.61 -16.54 8.03
N THR A 19 36.61 -17.40 7.84
CA THR A 19 36.70 -18.39 6.75
C THR A 19 35.48 -19.32 6.62
N GLY A 20 34.63 -19.43 7.65
CA GLY A 20 33.37 -20.19 7.61
C GLY A 20 32.21 -19.50 6.89
N VAL A 21 32.18 -18.17 6.80
CA VAL A 21 31.07 -17.40 6.19
C VAL A 21 31.07 -17.54 4.67
N ASN A 22 32.26 -17.51 4.07
CA ASN A 22 32.45 -17.64 2.61
C ASN A 22 31.99 -19.00 2.06
N ARG A 23 31.67 -19.98 2.92
CA ARG A 23 31.11 -21.26 2.48
C ARG A 23 29.64 -21.15 2.06
N PHE A 24 28.92 -20.16 2.56
CA PHE A 24 27.49 -19.97 2.31
C PHE A 24 27.15 -18.65 1.63
N LEU A 25 27.96 -17.60 1.85
CA LEU A 25 27.80 -16.29 1.23
C LEU A 25 29.05 -15.97 0.41
N LEU A 26 28.88 -15.86 -0.91
CA LEU A 26 29.97 -15.58 -1.86
C LEU A 26 29.65 -14.32 -2.67
N PRO A 27 30.66 -13.55 -3.10
CA PRO A 27 30.47 -12.54 -4.13
C PRO A 27 29.91 -13.18 -5.40
N VAL A 28 28.91 -12.54 -6.02
CA VAL A 28 28.29 -13.05 -7.26
C VAL A 28 29.33 -13.29 -8.35
N SER A 29 30.32 -12.41 -8.49
CA SER A 29 31.43 -12.54 -9.44
C SER A 29 32.28 -13.81 -9.26
N GLU A 30 32.24 -14.43 -8.08
CA GLU A 30 33.00 -15.65 -7.78
C GLU A 30 32.17 -16.93 -7.96
N CYS A 31 30.84 -16.84 -8.00
CA CYS A 31 29.95 -17.99 -8.04
C CYS A 31 28.88 -17.96 -9.14
N GLU A 32 28.87 -16.95 -10.03
CA GLU A 32 27.85 -16.75 -11.06
C GLU A 32 27.57 -18.01 -11.90
N CYS A 33 28.61 -18.62 -12.47
CA CYS A 33 28.46 -19.83 -13.28
C CYS A 33 27.89 -21.00 -12.47
N THR A 34 28.44 -21.24 -11.27
CA THR A 34 27.95 -22.30 -10.37
C THR A 34 26.51 -22.07 -9.94
N LEU A 35 26.14 -20.83 -9.62
CA LEU A 35 24.78 -20.47 -9.23
C LEU A 35 23.80 -20.72 -10.39
N SER A 36 24.13 -20.27 -11.60
CA SER A 36 23.30 -20.50 -12.78
C SER A 36 23.09 -21.99 -13.07
N THR A 37 24.15 -22.80 -13.04
CA THR A 37 24.04 -24.26 -13.19
C THR A 37 23.15 -24.87 -12.11
N LEU A 38 23.32 -24.49 -10.84
CA LEU A 38 22.48 -24.99 -9.76
C LEU A 38 21.01 -24.62 -9.95
N LEU A 39 20.72 -23.41 -10.42
CA LEU A 39 19.36 -22.97 -10.70
C LEU A 39 18.73 -23.72 -11.89
N ASP A 40 19.50 -23.98 -12.95
CA ASP A 40 19.06 -24.77 -14.12
C ASP A 40 18.79 -26.24 -13.76
N GLU A 41 19.56 -26.79 -12.82
CA GLU A 41 19.45 -28.17 -12.37
C GLU A 41 18.35 -28.38 -11.30
N LEU A 42 17.78 -27.32 -10.72
CA LEU A 42 16.74 -27.43 -9.69
C LEU A 42 15.55 -28.26 -10.19
N GLN A 43 15.26 -29.34 -9.46
CA GLN A 43 14.12 -30.20 -9.73
C GLN A 43 13.02 -30.01 -8.69
N PRO A 44 11.76 -30.32 -9.03
CA PRO A 44 10.70 -30.48 -8.04
C PRO A 44 11.11 -31.46 -6.94
N ASP A 45 10.59 -31.25 -5.74
CA ASP A 45 10.77 -32.19 -4.64
C ASP A 45 10.28 -33.59 -5.06
N GLN A 46 11.12 -34.60 -4.81
CA GLN A 46 10.89 -36.00 -5.21
C GLN A 46 10.13 -36.79 -4.13
N TRP A 47 9.91 -36.23 -2.94
CA TRP A 47 9.09 -36.87 -1.91
C TRP A 47 7.66 -37.09 -2.43
N PRO A 48 7.14 -38.33 -2.38
CA PRO A 48 5.81 -38.62 -2.89
C PRO A 48 4.74 -37.90 -2.07
N VAL A 49 3.76 -37.32 -2.75
CA VAL A 49 2.58 -36.74 -2.13
C VAL A 49 1.44 -37.75 -2.18
N GLU A 50 1.01 -38.21 -1.01
CA GLU A 50 -0.11 -39.15 -0.90
C GLU A 50 -1.40 -38.55 -1.48
N ALA A 51 -2.24 -39.39 -2.08
CA ALA A 51 -3.53 -38.96 -2.61
C ALA A 51 -4.38 -38.38 -1.48
N GLY A 52 -4.96 -37.19 -1.72
CA GLY A 52 -5.70 -36.46 -0.68
C GLY A 52 -4.84 -35.57 0.21
N ASN A 53 -3.51 -35.56 0.05
CA ASN A 53 -2.61 -34.69 0.82
C ASN A 53 -1.97 -33.59 -0.03
N ARG A 54 -1.59 -32.49 0.65
CA ARG A 54 -0.69 -31.45 0.17
C ARG A 54 0.74 -31.92 0.29
N ALA A 55 1.63 -31.30 -0.51
CA ALA A 55 3.07 -31.47 -0.33
C ALA A 55 3.51 -31.04 1.08
N ILE A 56 4.52 -31.73 1.60
CA ILE A 56 5.16 -31.42 2.89
C ILE A 56 6.06 -30.21 2.68
N ARG A 57 5.70 -29.07 3.26
CA ARG A 57 6.42 -27.81 3.08
C ARG A 57 6.80 -27.24 4.45
N CYS A 58 8.09 -27.21 4.72
CA CYS A 58 8.69 -26.72 5.97
C CYS A 58 9.18 -25.27 5.84
N THR A 59 8.32 -24.38 5.30
CA THR A 59 8.65 -22.97 5.06
C THR A 59 9.17 -22.26 6.30
N GLY A 60 8.53 -22.46 7.46
CA GLY A 60 8.97 -21.81 8.70
C GLY A 60 10.37 -22.26 9.14
N VAL A 61 10.72 -23.54 8.95
CA VAL A 61 12.07 -24.04 9.21
C VAL A 61 13.09 -23.41 8.26
N ALA A 62 12.79 -23.39 6.96
CA ALA A 62 13.68 -22.81 5.95
C ALA A 62 13.98 -21.33 6.24
N LEU A 63 12.95 -20.54 6.56
CA LEU A 63 13.12 -19.13 6.93
C LEU A 63 13.90 -18.94 8.23
N ASN A 64 13.67 -19.79 9.24
CA ASN A 64 14.41 -19.73 10.50
C ASN A 64 15.90 -20.07 10.31
N VAL A 65 16.21 -21.06 9.46
CA VAL A 65 17.60 -21.39 9.09
C VAL A 65 18.25 -20.24 8.35
N ALA A 66 17.56 -19.64 7.37
CA ALA A 66 18.09 -18.48 6.63
C ALA A 66 18.37 -17.28 7.55
N ALA A 67 17.43 -16.95 8.45
CA ALA A 67 17.60 -15.88 9.43
C ALA A 67 18.72 -16.16 10.43
N GLY A 68 18.86 -17.40 10.91
CA GLY A 68 19.95 -17.80 11.80
C GLY A 68 21.31 -17.74 11.10
N LEU A 69 21.40 -18.22 9.87
CA LEU A 69 22.61 -18.21 9.05
C LEU A 69 23.07 -16.77 8.77
N LEU A 70 22.19 -15.91 8.24
CA LEU A 70 22.53 -14.52 7.99
C LEU A 70 22.87 -13.78 9.29
N GLY A 71 22.11 -14.02 10.37
CA GLY A 71 22.39 -13.45 11.68
C GLY A 71 23.77 -13.80 12.23
N ALA A 72 24.25 -15.01 11.97
CA ALA A 72 25.59 -15.45 12.36
C ALA A 72 26.69 -14.92 11.43
N CYS A 73 26.40 -14.78 10.14
CA CYS A 73 27.39 -14.40 9.14
C CYS A 73 27.59 -12.89 9.01
N VAL A 74 26.51 -12.11 9.07
CA VAL A 74 26.50 -10.67 8.77
C VAL A 74 25.59 -9.88 9.75
N PRO A 75 25.83 -9.98 11.08
CA PRO A 75 25.02 -9.25 12.05
C PRO A 75 25.22 -7.73 11.91
N GLY A 76 24.11 -6.98 11.83
CA GLY A 76 24.14 -5.52 11.75
C GLY A 76 24.49 -4.96 10.37
N THR A 77 24.76 -5.81 9.39
CA THR A 77 24.90 -5.42 7.98
C THR A 77 23.60 -5.69 7.24
N GLY A 78 23.23 -4.80 6.31
CA GLY A 78 22.05 -4.99 5.48
C GLY A 78 22.11 -6.31 4.72
N ALA A 79 21.10 -7.16 4.92
CA ALA A 79 20.96 -8.42 4.21
C ALA A 79 19.49 -8.67 3.88
N ARG A 80 19.25 -9.49 2.85
CA ARG A 80 17.91 -9.76 2.33
C ARG A 80 17.72 -11.25 2.12
N ILE A 81 16.66 -11.79 2.70
CA ILE A 81 16.14 -13.13 2.44
C ILE A 81 15.03 -12.96 1.40
N ILE A 82 15.12 -13.68 0.27
CA ILE A 82 14.05 -13.73 -0.72
C ILE A 82 13.44 -15.14 -0.68
N ALA A 83 12.17 -15.23 -0.31
CA ALA A 83 11.43 -16.47 -0.20
C ALA A 83 10.48 -16.65 -1.39
N LEU A 84 10.72 -17.70 -2.20
CA LEU A 84 9.88 -18.08 -3.33
C LEU A 84 8.98 -19.25 -2.90
N LEU A 85 7.70 -18.99 -2.67
CA LEU A 85 6.77 -19.94 -2.05
C LEU A 85 5.73 -20.44 -3.07
N GLY A 86 5.70 -21.76 -3.31
CA GLY A 86 4.69 -22.42 -4.15
C GLY A 86 3.48 -22.95 -3.38
N GLY A 87 3.24 -22.49 -2.14
CA GLY A 87 2.14 -22.95 -1.30
C GLY A 87 2.37 -22.73 0.20
N PRO A 88 1.36 -23.05 1.04
CA PRO A 88 1.41 -22.83 2.48
C PRO A 88 2.42 -23.76 3.18
N CYS A 89 2.89 -23.33 4.37
CA CYS A 89 3.65 -24.18 5.28
C CYS A 89 2.73 -25.29 5.84
N THR A 90 3.11 -26.56 5.69
CA THR A 90 2.33 -27.73 6.12
C THR A 90 3.07 -28.62 7.12
N GLU A 91 4.33 -28.32 7.43
CA GLU A 91 5.16 -29.11 8.36
C GLU A 91 6.08 -28.21 9.20
N GLY A 92 6.21 -28.53 10.49
CA GLY A 92 7.13 -27.85 11.40
C GLY A 92 6.59 -26.53 11.99
N PRO A 93 7.46 -25.70 12.60
CA PRO A 93 7.06 -24.39 13.10
C PRO A 93 6.50 -23.49 11.99
N GLY A 94 5.45 -22.73 12.30
CA GLY A 94 4.80 -21.84 11.32
C GLY A 94 3.84 -22.54 10.35
N VAL A 95 3.36 -23.76 10.66
CA VAL A 95 2.28 -24.42 9.89
C VAL A 95 1.08 -23.49 9.72
N ILE A 96 0.58 -23.39 8.50
CA ILE A 96 -0.59 -22.58 8.11
C ILE A 96 -1.83 -23.45 7.94
N VAL A 97 -1.66 -24.66 7.43
CA VAL A 97 -2.72 -25.64 7.17
C VAL A 97 -2.14 -27.05 7.27
N SER A 98 -2.95 -28.04 7.61
CA SER A 98 -2.52 -29.43 7.60
C SER A 98 -2.24 -29.94 6.18
N LYS A 99 -1.73 -31.17 6.10
CA LYS A 99 -1.52 -31.87 4.83
C LYS A 99 -2.84 -32.30 4.20
N ASP A 100 -3.86 -32.63 4.98
CA ASP A 100 -5.11 -33.18 4.47
C ASP A 100 -5.88 -32.13 3.63
N LEU A 101 -6.12 -32.43 2.34
CA LEU A 101 -6.88 -31.56 1.44
C LEU A 101 -8.35 -31.41 1.85
N SER A 102 -8.87 -32.31 2.69
CA SER A 102 -10.21 -32.18 3.28
C SER A 102 -10.31 -30.99 4.23
N GLU A 103 -9.19 -30.57 4.83
CA GLU A 103 -9.11 -29.37 5.67
C GLU A 103 -8.79 -28.15 4.80
N PRO A 104 -9.71 -27.18 4.65
CA PRO A 104 -9.47 -26.01 3.82
C PRO A 104 -8.45 -25.04 4.43
N VAL A 105 -7.83 -24.21 3.59
CA VAL A 105 -7.07 -23.05 4.07
C VAL A 105 -8.05 -22.03 4.66
N ARG A 106 -7.67 -21.37 5.77
CA ARG A 106 -8.54 -20.42 6.47
C ARG A 106 -9.12 -19.32 5.56
N SER A 107 -10.37 -18.96 5.80
CA SER A 107 -11.06 -17.79 5.26
C SER A 107 -11.23 -16.70 6.33
N HIS A 108 -11.66 -15.49 5.95
CA HIS A 108 -12.02 -14.44 6.92
C HIS A 108 -13.08 -14.91 7.92
N LYS A 109 -14.09 -15.65 7.45
CA LYS A 109 -15.13 -16.22 8.30
C LYS A 109 -14.57 -17.20 9.35
N ASP A 110 -13.52 -17.94 9.01
CA ASP A 110 -12.89 -18.86 9.96
C ASP A 110 -12.08 -18.09 11.01
N LEU A 111 -11.44 -16.97 10.63
CA LEU A 111 -10.74 -16.09 11.57
C LEU A 111 -11.73 -15.40 12.53
N ASP A 112 -12.82 -14.85 12.01
CA ASP A 112 -13.85 -14.15 12.79
C ASP A 112 -14.53 -15.05 13.83
N LYS A 113 -14.59 -16.36 13.57
CA LYS A 113 -15.20 -17.37 14.46
C LYS A 113 -14.19 -18.12 15.32
N ASP A 114 -12.92 -17.73 15.29
CA ASP A 114 -11.80 -18.45 15.91
C ASP A 114 -11.77 -19.95 15.54
N ALA A 115 -12.12 -20.25 14.29
CA ALA A 115 -12.21 -21.60 13.72
C ALA A 115 -10.96 -21.96 12.88
N ALA A 116 -9.87 -21.20 13.00
CA ALA A 116 -8.61 -21.41 12.27
C ALA A 116 -7.51 -21.96 13.21
N PRO A 117 -7.37 -23.29 13.38
CA PRO A 117 -6.60 -23.91 14.47
C PRO A 117 -5.09 -23.61 14.43
N HIS A 118 -4.56 -23.27 13.26
CA HIS A 118 -3.13 -22.99 13.07
C HIS A 118 -2.79 -21.50 13.22
N PHE A 119 -3.78 -20.60 13.12
CA PHE A 119 -3.53 -19.17 12.91
C PHE A 119 -2.72 -18.54 14.04
N GLN A 120 -3.19 -18.63 15.29
CA GLN A 120 -2.52 -17.99 16.43
C GLN A 120 -1.10 -18.52 16.67
N LYS A 121 -0.89 -19.83 16.47
CA LYS A 121 0.45 -20.44 16.59
C LYS A 121 1.39 -19.97 15.47
N ALA A 122 0.89 -19.85 14.25
CA ALA A 122 1.64 -19.34 13.11
C ALA A 122 2.01 -17.87 13.30
N VAL A 123 1.06 -17.01 13.68
CA VAL A 123 1.29 -15.59 13.98
C VAL A 123 2.38 -15.43 15.02
N LYS A 124 2.31 -16.16 16.14
CA LYS A 124 3.33 -16.12 17.18
C LYS A 124 4.72 -16.54 16.68
N PHE A 125 4.80 -17.56 15.84
CA PHE A 125 6.07 -18.01 15.26
C PHE A 125 6.68 -16.96 14.32
N TYR A 126 5.89 -16.45 13.37
CA TYR A 126 6.37 -15.48 12.39
C TYR A 126 6.65 -14.10 13.00
N ASP A 127 5.92 -13.69 14.04
CA ASP A 127 6.26 -12.50 14.84
C ASP A 127 7.61 -12.66 15.55
N GLY A 128 7.91 -13.84 16.09
CA GLY A 128 9.22 -14.16 16.65
C GLY A 128 10.35 -14.06 15.62
N LEU A 129 10.12 -14.62 14.42
CA LEU A 129 11.07 -14.51 13.31
C LEU A 129 11.25 -13.06 12.85
N ALA A 130 10.17 -12.29 12.74
CA ALA A 130 10.22 -10.88 12.36
C ALA A 130 11.06 -10.06 13.36
N LYS A 131 10.85 -10.26 14.68
CA LYS A 131 11.67 -9.62 15.73
C LYS A 131 13.15 -9.97 15.62
N GLN A 132 13.47 -11.23 15.32
CA GLN A 132 14.85 -11.65 15.08
C GLN A 132 15.47 -10.90 13.90
N LEU A 133 14.80 -10.88 12.74
CA LEU A 133 15.27 -10.17 11.55
C LEU A 133 15.43 -8.67 11.81
N VAL A 134 14.48 -8.06 12.51
CA VAL A 134 14.54 -6.65 12.91
C VAL A 134 15.75 -6.38 13.79
N SER A 135 16.04 -7.22 14.78
CA SER A 135 17.23 -7.05 15.63
C SER A 135 18.52 -7.13 14.82
N GLN A 136 18.56 -8.00 13.80
CA GLN A 136 19.73 -8.23 12.94
C GLN A 136 19.89 -7.17 11.83
N GLY A 137 18.84 -6.41 11.50
CA GLY A 137 18.86 -5.45 10.39
C GLY A 137 18.58 -6.08 9.03
N HIS A 138 17.91 -7.25 9.00
CA HIS A 138 17.69 -8.04 7.79
C HIS A 138 16.26 -7.87 7.26
N VAL A 139 16.13 -8.00 5.94
CA VAL A 139 14.87 -7.89 5.19
C VAL A 139 14.39 -9.28 4.79
N LEU A 140 13.08 -9.51 4.80
CA LEU A 140 12.45 -10.69 4.22
C LEU A 140 11.45 -10.26 3.15
N ASP A 141 11.71 -10.65 1.91
CA ASP A 141 10.77 -10.53 0.79
C ASP A 141 10.10 -11.89 0.57
N VAL A 142 8.78 -11.91 0.41
CA VAL A 142 7.99 -13.13 0.17
C VAL A 142 7.26 -13.00 -1.16
N PHE A 143 7.56 -13.89 -2.10
CA PHE A 143 6.86 -14.05 -3.37
C PHE A 143 6.12 -15.37 -3.36
N ALA A 144 4.80 -15.32 -3.40
CA ALA A 144 3.93 -16.47 -3.12
C ALA A 144 3.03 -16.86 -4.30
N SER A 145 3.12 -16.14 -5.41
CA SER A 145 2.28 -16.36 -6.59
C SER A 145 3.10 -16.31 -7.88
N ALA A 146 2.64 -17.03 -8.90
CA ALA A 146 3.18 -16.88 -10.25
C ALA A 146 2.98 -15.45 -10.80
N LEU A 147 2.02 -14.69 -10.26
CA LEU A 147 1.84 -13.27 -10.57
C LEU A 147 3.03 -12.39 -10.13
N ASP A 148 3.88 -12.91 -9.24
CA ASP A 148 5.02 -12.17 -8.70
C ASP A 148 6.28 -12.25 -9.57
N GLN A 149 6.27 -13.02 -10.65
CA GLN A 149 7.48 -13.27 -11.45
C GLN A 149 8.13 -11.98 -11.96
N ASP A 150 7.34 -11.03 -12.46
CA ASP A 150 7.88 -9.77 -12.95
C ASP A 150 8.33 -8.88 -11.80
N SER A 151 7.60 -8.85 -10.69
CA SER A 151 8.03 -8.18 -9.45
C SER A 151 9.36 -8.74 -8.91
N PHE A 152 9.56 -10.06 -8.97
CA PHE A 152 10.81 -10.69 -8.58
C PHE A 152 11.97 -10.23 -9.47
N LYS A 153 11.79 -10.19 -10.80
CA LYS A 153 12.80 -9.66 -11.73
C LYS A 153 13.15 -8.20 -11.41
N ARG A 154 12.16 -7.37 -11.07
CA ARG A 154 12.36 -5.95 -10.72
C ARG A 154 13.33 -5.72 -9.56
N ILE A 155 13.46 -6.66 -8.62
CA ILE A 155 14.41 -6.53 -7.50
C ILE A 155 15.86 -6.41 -8.01
N PHE A 156 16.19 -7.07 -9.12
CA PHE A 156 17.54 -7.15 -9.67
C PHE A 156 17.81 -6.11 -10.77
N GLU A 157 16.83 -5.27 -11.11
CA GLU A 157 17.01 -4.23 -12.12
C GLU A 157 17.97 -3.13 -11.62
N GLY A 158 18.94 -2.79 -12.46
CA GLY A 158 19.93 -1.74 -12.23
C GLY A 158 19.60 -0.43 -12.96
N GLY A 159 20.48 0.57 -12.79
CA GLY A 159 20.38 1.85 -13.51
C GLY A 159 19.17 2.68 -13.09
N GLU A 160 18.53 3.34 -14.06
CA GLU A 160 17.40 4.24 -13.82
C GLU A 160 16.15 3.51 -13.31
N HIS A 161 15.96 2.25 -13.70
CA HIS A 161 14.82 1.42 -13.31
C HIS A 161 15.01 0.70 -11.96
N SER A 162 16.15 0.89 -11.30
CA SER A 162 16.40 0.28 -9.99
C SER A 162 15.46 0.82 -8.91
N LEU A 163 14.95 -0.07 -8.07
CA LEU A 163 14.15 0.28 -6.90
C LEU A 163 14.92 1.14 -5.88
N GLY A 164 16.27 1.15 -5.93
CA GLY A 164 17.09 1.91 -4.99
C GLY A 164 17.08 1.32 -3.58
N LEU A 165 17.11 -0.01 -3.50
CA LEU A 165 17.00 -0.80 -2.27
C LEU A 165 18.11 -0.47 -1.28
N SER A 166 17.73 0.20 -0.20
CA SER A 166 18.59 0.63 0.89
C SER A 166 18.32 -0.20 2.15
N PHE A 167 19.28 -0.21 3.08
CA PHE A 167 19.22 -1.03 4.29
C PHE A 167 19.50 -0.24 5.55
N ASN A 168 19.25 -0.85 6.72
CA ASN A 168 19.65 -0.32 8.03
C ASN A 168 19.21 1.14 8.28
N GLY A 169 17.98 1.45 7.87
CA GLY A 169 17.38 2.76 8.09
C GLY A 169 17.11 3.02 9.58
N THR A 170 17.46 4.19 10.06
CA THR A 170 16.96 4.78 11.31
C THR A 170 16.26 6.09 10.97
N PHE A 171 14.97 6.17 11.28
CA PHE A 171 14.15 7.35 11.09
C PHE A 171 13.91 8.01 12.44
N GLU A 172 14.31 9.28 12.58
CA GLU A 172 14.11 10.08 13.78
C GLU A 172 13.31 11.34 13.49
N ILE A 173 12.50 11.76 14.47
CA ILE A 173 11.70 12.98 14.41
C ILE A 173 12.08 13.91 15.56
N ASN A 174 12.37 15.15 15.22
CA ASN A 174 12.48 16.27 16.14
C ASN A 174 11.39 17.29 15.80
N CYS A 175 10.76 17.89 16.80
CA CYS A 175 9.73 18.91 16.56
C CYS A 175 9.73 19.97 17.66
N SER A 176 9.02 21.08 17.41
CA SER A 176 8.73 22.10 18.41
C SER A 176 8.09 21.48 19.66
N LYS A 177 8.32 22.08 20.84
CA LYS A 177 7.91 21.50 22.13
C LYS A 177 6.40 21.28 22.28
N ASP A 178 5.61 22.09 21.58
CA ASP A 178 4.15 22.08 21.56
C ASP A 178 3.57 21.03 20.58
N ILE A 179 4.44 20.26 19.91
CA ILE A 179 4.08 19.12 19.09
C ILE A 179 4.61 17.86 19.76
N LYS A 180 3.74 16.86 19.87
CA LYS A 180 4.10 15.52 20.35
C LYS A 180 3.89 14.50 19.24
N VAL A 181 4.71 13.46 19.23
CA VAL A 181 4.62 12.37 18.25
C VAL A 181 3.80 11.23 18.85
N GLN A 182 2.65 10.93 18.24
CA GLN A 182 1.78 9.82 18.65
C GLN A 182 2.30 8.47 18.16
N GLY A 183 2.91 8.46 16.97
CA GLY A 183 3.55 7.28 16.40
C GLY A 183 3.49 7.24 14.87
N VAL A 184 3.86 6.09 14.32
CA VAL A 184 3.99 5.86 12.88
C VAL A 184 3.19 4.65 12.42
N ILE A 185 2.50 4.78 11.28
CA ILE A 185 1.99 3.65 10.49
C ILE A 185 2.85 3.51 9.23
N GLY A 186 3.47 2.35 9.06
CA GLY A 186 4.31 2.00 7.91
C GLY A 186 5.34 0.92 8.23
N PRO A 187 6.19 0.52 7.27
CA PRO A 187 7.15 -0.58 7.42
C PRO A 187 8.34 -0.20 8.31
N CYS A 188 8.11 -0.09 9.62
CA CYS A 188 9.11 0.26 10.61
C CYS A 188 8.84 -0.39 11.97
N THR A 189 9.83 -0.38 12.84
CA THR A 189 9.70 -0.85 14.24
C THR A 189 10.23 0.21 15.20
N SER A 190 9.56 0.41 16.32
CA SER A 190 9.99 1.34 17.37
C SER A 190 11.42 1.02 17.86
N LEU A 191 12.24 2.06 18.04
CA LEU A 191 13.52 1.99 18.76
C LEU A 191 13.39 2.39 20.24
N GLU A 192 12.15 2.57 20.72
CA GLU A 192 11.85 2.86 22.12
C GLU A 192 12.58 4.08 22.70
N LYS A 193 12.89 5.07 21.84
CA LYS A 193 13.51 6.34 22.22
C LYS A 193 12.46 7.22 22.90
N LYS A 194 12.25 6.98 24.19
CA LYS A 194 11.33 7.75 25.03
C LYS A 194 11.85 9.17 25.25
N GLY A 195 10.93 10.12 25.40
CA GLY A 195 11.27 11.49 25.74
C GLY A 195 10.06 12.40 25.79
N ALA A 196 10.31 13.68 26.12
CA ALA A 196 9.27 14.69 26.26
C ALA A 196 8.50 15.01 24.97
N LEU A 197 8.95 14.49 23.82
CA LEU A 197 8.29 14.65 22.53
C LEU A 197 7.35 13.48 22.19
N CYS A 198 7.29 12.42 22.99
CA CYS A 198 6.30 11.35 22.81
C CYS A 198 4.94 11.83 23.34
N ALA A 199 3.86 11.54 22.60
CA ALA A 199 2.49 11.79 23.07
C ALA A 199 1.98 10.66 23.97
N ASP A 200 0.99 10.96 24.82
CA ASP A 200 0.33 9.95 25.66
C ASP A 200 -0.63 9.07 24.85
N THR A 201 -1.27 9.65 23.82
CA THR A 201 -2.11 8.92 22.86
C THR A 201 -1.24 8.27 21.77
N ILE A 202 -1.37 6.96 21.60
CA ILE A 202 -0.52 6.17 20.70
C ILE A 202 -1.28 5.81 19.43
N VAL A 203 -0.61 5.96 18.27
CA VAL A 203 -1.10 5.46 16.98
C VAL A 203 0.01 4.65 16.30
N GLY A 204 -0.29 3.41 15.93
CA GLY A 204 0.68 2.51 15.30
C GLY A 204 1.90 2.25 16.18
N GLN A 205 3.09 2.35 15.60
CA GLN A 205 4.37 2.25 16.31
C GLN A 205 4.66 3.56 17.06
N GLY A 206 4.13 3.70 18.28
CA GLY A 206 4.30 4.90 19.12
C GLY A 206 5.28 4.76 20.28
N ASN A 207 5.13 5.62 21.29
CA ASN A 207 6.00 5.70 22.48
C ASN A 207 7.51 5.88 22.16
N THR A 208 7.81 6.50 21.02
CA THR A 208 9.17 6.72 20.55
C THR A 208 9.20 7.93 19.62
N THR A 209 10.39 8.51 19.43
CA THR A 209 10.67 9.46 18.34
C THR A 209 11.68 8.92 17.33
N ALA A 210 12.01 7.62 17.43
CA ALA A 210 12.93 6.94 16.53
C ALA A 210 12.43 5.53 16.17
N TRP A 211 12.62 5.15 14.91
CA TRP A 211 12.21 3.87 14.33
C TRP A 211 13.30 3.26 13.47
N LYS A 212 13.38 1.92 13.47
CA LYS A 212 14.22 1.13 12.57
C LYS A 212 13.44 0.72 11.33
N MET A 213 14.09 0.78 10.17
CA MET A 213 13.62 0.27 8.89
C MET A 213 14.71 -0.63 8.30
N CYS A 214 14.55 -1.95 8.37
CA CYS A 214 15.59 -2.87 7.90
C CYS A 214 15.85 -2.74 6.40
N GLY A 215 14.79 -2.49 5.64
CA GLY A 215 14.83 -2.21 4.21
C GLY A 215 13.93 -1.02 3.89
N LEU A 216 14.37 -0.21 2.94
CA LEU A 216 13.61 0.90 2.39
C LEU A 216 14.03 1.11 0.92
N ASP A 217 13.17 1.75 0.16
CA ASP A 217 13.39 2.12 -1.23
C ASP A 217 12.99 3.58 -1.47
N ARG A 218 13.02 4.01 -2.74
CA ARG A 218 12.67 5.39 -3.10
C ARG A 218 11.21 5.76 -2.84
N ASN A 219 10.31 4.78 -2.78
CA ASN A 219 8.86 4.97 -2.65
C ASN A 219 8.35 4.71 -1.22
N THR A 220 9.20 4.19 -0.34
CA THR A 220 8.86 3.87 1.05
C THR A 220 8.37 5.12 1.76
N SER A 221 7.10 5.09 2.15
CA SER A 221 6.38 6.19 2.77
C SER A 221 5.88 5.78 4.15
N LEU A 222 6.00 6.69 5.11
CA LEU A 222 5.52 6.52 6.49
C LEU A 222 4.41 7.53 6.78
N THR A 223 3.42 7.13 7.57
CA THR A 223 2.40 8.05 8.10
C THR A 223 2.73 8.40 9.53
N VAL A 224 3.02 9.67 9.79
CA VAL A 224 3.34 10.14 11.14
C VAL A 224 2.14 10.86 11.72
N PHE A 225 1.74 10.47 12.92
CA PHE A 225 0.67 11.11 13.68
C PHE A 225 1.26 12.01 14.76
N PHE A 226 0.73 13.22 14.83
CA PHE A 226 1.15 14.24 15.78
C PHE A 226 -0.03 14.66 16.64
N ASP A 227 0.26 15.02 17.88
CA ASP A 227 -0.66 15.68 18.79
C ASP A 227 -0.17 17.11 19.04
N VAL A 228 -1.12 18.05 19.09
CA VAL A 228 -0.84 19.46 19.37
C VAL A 228 -1.10 19.69 20.86
N SER A 229 -0.03 19.85 21.62
CA SER A 229 -0.07 20.07 23.07
C SER A 229 0.43 21.48 23.36
N PRO A 230 -0.44 22.50 23.30
CA PRO A 230 -0.03 23.88 23.54
C PRO A 230 0.53 24.00 24.97
N SER A 231 1.79 24.40 25.11
CA SER A 231 2.36 24.66 26.43
C SER A 231 1.63 25.84 27.08
N GLU A 232 1.48 25.85 28.41
CA GLU A 232 0.90 26.97 29.17
C GLU A 232 1.57 28.33 28.88
N ARG A 233 2.78 28.33 28.31
CA ARG A 233 3.54 29.52 27.91
C ARG A 233 3.08 30.14 26.58
N SER A 234 2.29 29.43 25.77
CA SER A 234 1.63 29.95 24.56
C SER A 234 0.48 30.93 24.86
N GLY A 235 0.26 31.29 26.12
CA GLY A 235 -0.63 32.39 26.53
C GLY A 235 0.08 33.69 26.89
N GLN A 236 1.42 33.74 26.93
CA GLN A 236 2.14 34.96 27.34
C GLN A 236 2.39 35.93 26.16
N PRO A 237 2.01 37.22 26.28
CA PRO A 237 2.29 38.21 25.24
C PRO A 237 3.80 38.45 25.12
N GLY A 238 4.34 38.21 23.92
CA GLY A 238 5.65 38.75 23.51
C GLY A 238 6.71 37.76 23.02
N HIS A 239 6.56 36.44 23.17
CA HIS A 239 7.60 35.45 22.82
C HIS A 239 7.05 34.14 22.21
N GLN A 240 5.99 34.21 21.39
CA GLN A 240 5.53 33.03 20.65
C GLN A 240 6.17 33.02 19.28
N ASN A 241 6.93 31.96 19.01
CA ASN A 241 7.36 31.68 17.65
C ASN A 241 6.09 31.43 16.81
N PRO A 242 5.79 32.25 15.79
CA PRO A 242 4.60 32.04 14.98
C PRO A 242 4.67 30.73 14.19
N ASP A 243 5.89 30.21 14.01
CA ASP A 243 6.14 28.99 13.28
C ASP A 243 6.37 27.79 14.21
N LEU A 244 5.81 26.66 13.80
CA LEU A 244 6.17 25.33 14.26
C LEU A 244 7.18 24.70 13.30
N TYR A 245 8.04 23.83 13.82
CA TYR A 245 9.05 23.13 13.06
C TYR A 245 8.95 21.63 13.32
N ILE A 246 9.10 20.86 12.26
CA ILE A 246 9.23 19.41 12.30
C ILE A 246 10.42 19.04 11.43
N GLN A 247 11.36 18.29 11.99
CA GLN A 247 12.52 17.78 11.31
C GLN A 247 12.50 16.26 11.31
N PHE A 248 12.63 15.70 10.12
CA PHE A 248 12.74 14.28 9.85
C PHE A 248 14.20 13.98 9.49
N VAL A 249 14.80 13.02 10.18
CA VAL A 249 16.20 12.60 9.94
C VAL A 249 16.22 11.11 9.69
N THR A 250 16.63 10.71 8.48
CA THR A 250 16.78 9.30 8.12
C THR A 250 18.25 8.99 7.86
N SER A 251 18.88 8.19 8.71
CA SER A 251 20.19 7.58 8.41
C SER A 251 19.98 6.20 7.80
N TYR A 252 20.76 5.83 6.79
CA TYR A 252 20.60 4.53 6.11
C TYR A 252 21.86 4.14 5.34
N GLN A 253 21.96 2.86 5.00
CA GLN A 253 22.97 2.32 4.09
C GLN A 253 22.44 2.39 2.66
N HIS A 254 23.10 3.20 1.82
CA HIS A 254 22.81 3.34 0.39
C HIS A 254 23.20 2.06 -0.38
N PRO A 255 22.58 1.74 -1.54
CA PRO A 255 22.96 0.60 -2.38
C PRO A 255 24.46 0.54 -2.75
N GLU A 256 25.12 1.70 -2.82
CA GLU A 256 26.58 1.82 -3.06
C GLU A 256 27.44 1.50 -1.82
N GLY A 257 26.83 1.06 -0.71
CA GLY A 257 27.50 0.70 0.54
C GLY A 257 27.78 1.87 1.50
N GLN A 258 27.61 3.12 1.04
CA GLN A 258 27.84 4.31 1.87
C GLN A 258 26.72 4.51 2.90
N MET A 259 27.09 4.95 4.11
CA MET A 259 26.11 5.48 5.06
C MET A 259 25.72 6.91 4.66
N ARG A 260 24.43 7.18 4.55
CA ARG A 260 23.88 8.50 4.22
C ARG A 260 22.92 8.97 5.30
N ILE A 261 22.78 10.28 5.41
CA ILE A 261 21.77 10.95 6.25
C ILE A 261 20.96 11.86 5.34
N ARG A 262 19.63 11.71 5.38
CA ARG A 262 18.68 12.62 4.76
C ARG A 262 17.95 13.39 5.84
N ALA A 263 18.06 14.72 5.82
CA ALA A 263 17.36 15.60 6.74
C ALA A 263 16.35 16.45 5.98
N THR A 264 15.08 16.41 6.40
CA THR A 264 14.00 17.23 5.85
C THR A 264 13.40 18.05 6.98
N THR A 265 13.44 19.38 6.89
CA THR A 265 12.82 20.27 7.88
C THR A 265 11.66 21.00 7.23
N VAL A 266 10.48 20.92 7.84
CA VAL A 266 9.28 21.63 7.43
C VAL A 266 8.89 22.63 8.51
N SER A 267 8.37 23.78 8.11
CA SER A 267 7.74 24.76 9.01
C SER A 267 6.31 25.06 8.58
N ARG A 268 5.46 25.35 9.56
CA ARG A 268 4.07 25.80 9.37
C ARG A 268 3.77 26.89 10.39
N LYS A 269 2.74 27.69 10.14
CA LYS A 269 2.28 28.71 11.08
C LYS A 269 1.25 28.14 12.03
N TRP A 270 1.25 28.61 13.27
CA TRP A 270 0.13 28.41 14.18
C TRP A 270 -1.07 29.25 13.74
N VAL A 271 -2.27 28.67 13.81
CA VAL A 271 -3.53 29.35 13.49
C VAL A 271 -4.48 29.16 14.66
N ASP A 272 -5.08 30.25 15.14
CA ASP A 272 -6.15 30.19 16.13
C ASP A 272 -7.47 29.77 15.45
N GLY A 273 -7.84 28.50 15.65
CA GLY A 273 -9.03 27.91 15.06
C GLY A 273 -10.36 28.47 15.58
N SER A 274 -10.36 29.31 16.62
CA SER A 274 -11.57 29.98 17.11
C SER A 274 -11.93 31.22 16.29
N THR A 275 -10.94 31.85 15.65
CA THR A 275 -11.12 33.11 14.90
C THR A 275 -10.84 32.98 13.40
N ASN A 276 -10.04 32.00 12.97
CA ASN A 276 -9.52 31.95 11.60
C ASN A 276 -9.71 30.57 10.95
N THR A 277 -10.97 30.16 10.77
CA THR A 277 -11.32 28.86 10.17
C THR A 277 -10.94 28.76 8.69
N GLU A 278 -10.88 29.89 7.97
CA GLU A 278 -10.53 29.94 6.56
C GLU A 278 -9.08 29.48 6.30
N GLU A 279 -8.11 29.97 7.07
CA GLU A 279 -6.71 29.51 6.97
C GLU A 279 -6.56 28.00 7.29
N LEU A 280 -7.41 27.45 8.17
CA LEU A 280 -7.42 26.00 8.43
C LEU A 280 -7.97 25.21 7.24
N VAL A 281 -9.00 25.74 6.57
CA VAL A 281 -9.59 25.16 5.35
C VAL A 281 -8.58 25.17 4.19
N GLU A 282 -7.81 26.26 4.06
CA GLU A 282 -6.74 26.36 3.06
C GLU A 282 -5.62 25.32 3.28
N GLY A 283 -5.34 24.97 4.54
CA GLY A 283 -4.34 23.97 4.90
C GLY A 283 -4.78 22.51 4.76
N PHE A 284 -6.04 22.23 4.45
CA PHE A 284 -6.55 20.86 4.33
C PHE A 284 -6.21 20.21 2.98
N ASP A 285 -5.50 19.08 3.05
CA ASP A 285 -5.20 18.24 1.90
C ASP A 285 -6.10 17.00 1.92
N GLN A 286 -7.12 17.01 1.06
CA GLN A 286 -8.10 15.92 0.96
C GLN A 286 -7.53 14.58 0.48
N GLU A 287 -6.51 14.59 -0.37
CA GLU A 287 -5.88 13.35 -0.86
C GLU A 287 -5.07 12.70 0.27
N THR A 288 -4.22 13.49 0.92
CA THR A 288 -3.44 13.04 2.07
C THR A 288 -4.37 12.58 3.20
N ALA A 289 -5.44 13.32 3.50
CA ALA A 289 -6.41 12.94 4.52
C ALA A 289 -7.10 11.60 4.20
N ALA A 290 -7.48 11.36 2.93
CA ALA A 290 -8.10 10.10 2.53
C ALA A 290 -7.15 8.92 2.73
N VAL A 291 -5.87 9.07 2.36
CA VAL A 291 -4.84 8.03 2.53
C VAL A 291 -4.54 7.78 4.01
N VAL A 292 -4.39 8.83 4.81
CA VAL A 292 -4.16 8.73 6.27
C VAL A 292 -5.33 8.01 6.94
N LEU A 293 -6.57 8.35 6.58
CA LEU A 293 -7.74 7.65 7.09
C LEU A 293 -7.78 6.18 6.67
N ALA A 294 -7.49 5.87 5.39
CA ALA A 294 -7.44 4.49 4.92
C ALA A 294 -6.44 3.63 5.72
N ARG A 295 -5.26 4.19 6.02
CA ARG A 295 -4.25 3.52 6.86
C ARG A 295 -4.69 3.38 8.30
N TYR A 296 -5.28 4.45 8.86
CA TYR A 296 -5.74 4.46 10.25
C TYR A 296 -6.87 3.46 10.49
N ILE A 297 -7.89 3.42 9.61
CA ILE A 297 -8.98 2.44 9.73
C ILE A 297 -8.48 1.01 9.49
N SER A 298 -7.54 0.82 8.56
CA SER A 298 -6.95 -0.49 8.32
C SER A 298 -6.25 -1.03 9.58
N LEU A 299 -5.52 -0.16 10.28
CA LEU A 299 -4.91 -0.49 11.57
C LEU A 299 -5.98 -0.79 12.63
N LYS A 300 -7.03 0.04 12.72
CA LYS A 300 -8.14 -0.16 13.67
C LYS A 300 -8.82 -1.51 13.47
N MET A 301 -9.11 -1.87 12.22
CA MET A 301 -9.69 -3.17 11.87
C MET A 301 -8.77 -4.36 12.19
N GLU A 302 -7.46 -4.15 12.31
CA GLU A 302 -6.49 -5.20 12.66
C GLU A 302 -6.35 -5.38 14.18
N ILE A 303 -6.47 -4.30 14.94
CA ILE A 303 -6.21 -4.31 16.40
C ILE A 303 -7.49 -4.33 17.26
N GLU A 304 -8.64 -3.95 16.71
CA GLU A 304 -9.93 -3.87 17.42
C GLU A 304 -10.92 -4.89 16.85
N GLU A 305 -11.30 -5.90 17.65
CA GLU A 305 -12.14 -7.03 17.20
C GLU A 305 -13.54 -6.62 16.70
N GLU A 306 -14.17 -5.61 17.31
CA GLU A 306 -15.55 -5.20 17.00
C GLU A 306 -15.63 -3.85 16.24
N PHE A 307 -14.57 -3.46 15.53
CA PHE A 307 -14.52 -2.17 14.84
C PHE A 307 -15.30 -2.13 13.52
N ASP A 308 -16.44 -1.42 13.52
CA ASP A 308 -17.21 -1.12 12.32
C ASP A 308 -16.61 0.07 11.54
N ALA A 309 -15.70 -0.24 10.62
CA ALA A 309 -14.99 0.73 9.80
C ALA A 309 -15.93 1.58 8.93
N THR A 310 -17.01 0.98 8.38
CA THR A 310 -17.94 1.69 7.50
C THR A 310 -18.70 2.75 8.28
N ARG A 311 -19.28 2.37 9.42
CA ARG A 311 -20.00 3.30 10.28
C ARG A 311 -19.08 4.37 10.86
N TRP A 312 -17.84 4.02 11.18
CA TRP A 312 -16.86 4.99 11.67
C TRP A 312 -16.50 6.03 10.61
N LEU A 313 -16.27 5.60 9.37
CA LEU A 313 -16.03 6.48 8.22
C LEU A 313 -17.23 7.41 7.98
N ASP A 314 -18.43 6.85 7.88
CA ASP A 314 -19.65 7.61 7.61
C ASP A 314 -19.88 8.70 8.69
N ARG A 315 -19.72 8.35 9.97
CA ARG A 315 -19.81 9.31 11.09
C ARG A 315 -18.72 10.37 11.08
N SER A 316 -17.51 10.01 10.68
CA SER A 316 -16.39 10.96 10.62
C SER A 316 -16.57 11.93 9.48
N LEU A 317 -17.05 11.47 8.33
CA LEU A 317 -17.40 12.33 7.19
C LEU A 317 -18.56 13.28 7.53
N ILE A 318 -19.64 12.78 8.15
CA ILE A 318 -20.77 13.64 8.58
C ILE A 318 -20.28 14.75 9.50
N ARG A 319 -19.44 14.43 10.51
CA ARG A 319 -18.88 15.44 11.42
C ARG A 319 -18.02 16.48 10.69
N LEU A 320 -17.22 16.05 9.71
CA LEU A 320 -16.40 16.95 8.91
C LEU A 320 -17.29 17.87 8.07
N CYS A 321 -18.27 17.32 7.35
CA CYS A 321 -19.19 18.08 6.50
C CYS A 321 -20.09 19.03 7.31
N SER A 322 -20.51 18.65 8.52
CA SER A 322 -21.29 19.52 9.41
C SER A 322 -20.45 20.68 9.94
N ARG A 323 -19.14 20.46 10.15
CA ARG A 323 -18.24 21.48 10.70
C ARG A 323 -17.72 22.46 9.66
N PHE A 324 -17.44 21.99 8.45
CA PHE A 324 -16.75 22.76 7.40
C PHE A 324 -17.58 22.97 6.14
N GLY A 325 -18.82 22.49 6.09
CA GLY A 325 -19.75 22.75 5.00
C GLY A 325 -20.52 24.05 5.21
N ASP A 326 -20.84 24.71 4.10
CA ASP A 326 -21.73 25.86 4.07
C ASP A 326 -23.14 25.37 3.78
N TYR A 327 -24.09 25.68 4.66
CA TYR A 327 -25.48 25.28 4.51
C TYR A 327 -26.42 26.13 5.36
N ARG A 328 -27.70 26.11 5.00
CA ARG A 328 -28.82 26.51 5.84
C ARG A 328 -29.32 25.29 6.59
N LYS A 329 -29.56 25.45 7.89
CA LYS A 329 -30.04 24.38 8.75
C LYS A 329 -31.33 23.76 8.18
N ASP A 330 -31.40 22.44 8.19
CA ASP A 330 -32.53 21.64 7.70
C ASP A 330 -32.87 21.82 6.19
N ASP A 331 -31.97 22.44 5.40
CA ASP A 331 -32.12 22.60 3.93
C ASP A 331 -30.95 21.92 3.18
N PRO A 332 -31.09 20.63 2.80
CA PRO A 332 -30.04 19.88 2.11
C PRO A 332 -29.61 20.49 0.77
N SER A 333 -30.51 21.21 0.09
CA SER A 333 -30.24 21.80 -1.23
C SER A 333 -29.24 22.96 -1.18
N SER A 334 -29.07 23.54 0.02
CA SER A 334 -28.14 24.64 0.26
C SER A 334 -26.70 24.19 0.55
N PHE A 335 -26.47 22.87 0.71
CA PHE A 335 -25.18 22.35 1.13
C PHE A 335 -24.10 22.49 0.04
N SER A 336 -22.97 23.08 0.41
CA SER A 336 -21.77 23.12 -0.41
C SER A 336 -20.50 22.92 0.42
N LEU A 337 -19.42 22.49 -0.24
CA LEU A 337 -18.10 22.33 0.36
C LEU A 337 -17.09 23.19 -0.39
N HIS A 338 -16.12 23.74 0.35
CA HIS A 338 -14.94 24.38 -0.22
C HIS A 338 -14.16 23.40 -1.13
N SER A 339 -13.46 23.91 -2.14
CA SER A 339 -12.73 23.10 -3.14
C SER A 339 -11.71 22.14 -2.54
N ASN A 340 -11.11 22.51 -1.41
CA ASN A 340 -10.17 21.66 -0.68
C ASN A 340 -10.84 20.44 -0.03
N PHE A 341 -12.17 20.42 0.10
CA PHE A 341 -12.95 19.32 0.67
C PHE A 341 -13.86 18.63 -0.35
N SER A 342 -14.06 19.19 -1.54
CA SER A 342 -15.12 18.78 -2.47
C SER A 342 -14.97 17.34 -3.00
N LEU A 343 -13.75 16.82 -3.07
CA LEU A 343 -13.49 15.42 -3.48
C LEU A 343 -13.49 14.45 -2.29
N PHE A 344 -13.37 14.96 -1.07
CA PHE A 344 -13.26 14.13 0.13
C PHE A 344 -14.46 13.18 0.33
N PRO A 345 -15.73 13.59 0.12
CA PRO A 345 -16.86 12.65 0.14
C PRO A 345 -16.72 11.52 -0.89
N GLN A 346 -16.18 11.80 -2.08
CA GLN A 346 -15.96 10.79 -3.12
C GLN A 346 -14.88 9.79 -2.73
N PHE A 347 -13.79 10.25 -2.11
CA PHE A 347 -12.78 9.35 -1.54
C PHE A 347 -13.37 8.44 -0.46
N MET A 348 -14.21 8.97 0.43
CA MET A 348 -14.85 8.15 1.48
C MET A 348 -15.84 7.14 0.90
N PHE A 349 -16.60 7.52 -0.13
CA PHE A 349 -17.49 6.63 -0.86
C PHE A 349 -16.74 5.46 -1.52
N ASN A 350 -15.57 5.73 -2.10
CA ASN A 350 -14.76 4.68 -2.72
C ASN A 350 -14.03 3.84 -1.67
N LEU A 351 -13.47 4.46 -0.62
CA LEU A 351 -12.77 3.78 0.46
C LEU A 351 -13.66 2.77 1.19
N ARG A 352 -14.88 3.16 1.57
CA ARG A 352 -15.81 2.28 2.32
C ARG A 352 -16.26 1.04 1.52
N ARG A 353 -16.17 1.07 0.19
CA ARG A 353 -16.46 -0.04 -0.73
C ARG A 353 -15.20 -0.77 -1.21
N SER A 354 -14.02 -0.25 -0.89
CA SER A 354 -12.75 -0.82 -1.31
C SER A 354 -12.44 -2.12 -0.57
N GLN A 355 -11.53 -2.91 -1.14
CA GLN A 355 -11.00 -4.14 -0.54
C GLN A 355 -10.22 -3.92 0.77
N PHE A 356 -9.93 -2.67 1.15
CA PHE A 356 -9.33 -2.35 2.44
C PHE A 356 -10.35 -2.46 3.58
N VAL A 357 -11.62 -2.16 3.30
CA VAL A 357 -12.74 -2.14 4.26
C VAL A 357 -13.66 -3.34 4.05
N GLN A 358 -14.10 -3.59 2.82
CA GLN A 358 -14.97 -4.72 2.47
C GLN A 358 -14.10 -5.92 2.08
N VAL A 359 -13.83 -6.79 3.04
CA VAL A 359 -12.95 -7.96 2.85
C VAL A 359 -13.67 -9.15 2.19
N PHE A 360 -14.98 -9.06 1.98
CA PHE A 360 -15.74 -10.07 1.24
C PHE A 360 -15.18 -10.25 -0.18
N ASN A 361 -15.23 -11.48 -0.71
CA ASN A 361 -14.58 -11.89 -1.96
C ASN A 361 -13.05 -11.79 -2.00
N ASN A 362 -12.39 -11.50 -0.88
CA ASN A 362 -10.94 -11.59 -0.75
C ASN A 362 -10.57 -12.69 0.25
N SER A 363 -9.44 -13.34 0.03
CA SER A 363 -8.81 -14.18 1.06
C SER A 363 -8.13 -13.31 2.14
N PRO A 364 -7.85 -13.88 3.33
CA PRO A 364 -7.02 -13.21 4.33
C PRO A 364 -5.65 -12.77 3.79
N ASP A 365 -5.04 -13.58 2.92
CA ASP A 365 -3.71 -13.31 2.36
C ASP A 365 -3.75 -12.13 1.36
N GLU A 366 -4.76 -12.05 0.50
CA GLU A 366 -4.98 -10.90 -0.39
C GLU A 366 -5.21 -9.61 0.41
N THR A 367 -6.02 -9.69 1.47
CA THR A 367 -6.31 -8.54 2.33
C THR A 367 -5.04 -8.03 3.02
N ALA A 368 -4.22 -8.94 3.56
CA ALA A 368 -2.94 -8.60 4.16
C ALA A 368 -1.98 -7.97 3.14
N TYR A 369 -1.92 -8.52 1.92
CA TYR A 369 -1.12 -7.98 0.83
C TYR A 369 -1.52 -6.55 0.45
N PHE A 370 -2.82 -6.29 0.26
CA PHE A 370 -3.31 -4.95 -0.07
C PHE A 370 -3.00 -3.94 1.04
N ARG A 371 -3.27 -4.30 2.30
CA ARG A 371 -3.03 -3.42 3.45
C ARG A 371 -1.54 -3.15 3.67
N MET A 372 -0.68 -4.15 3.46
CA MET A 372 0.77 -3.99 3.52
C MET A 372 1.25 -2.93 2.50
N LEU A 373 0.76 -3.01 1.26
CA LEU A 373 1.13 -2.04 0.21
C LEU A 373 0.57 -0.64 0.49
N LEU A 374 -0.69 -0.55 0.93
CA LEU A 374 -1.30 0.72 1.37
C LEU A 374 -0.43 1.42 2.43
N ASN A 375 0.16 0.67 3.36
CA ASN A 375 0.96 1.21 4.46
C ASN A 375 2.38 1.65 4.07
N ARG A 376 2.88 1.33 2.88
CA ARG A 376 4.24 1.72 2.43
C ARG A 376 4.28 2.66 1.23
N GLU A 377 3.16 2.85 0.53
CA GLU A 377 3.13 3.57 -0.74
C GLU A 377 3.00 5.09 -0.61
N SER A 378 3.30 5.83 -1.68
CA SER A 378 3.11 7.29 -1.70
C SER A 378 1.63 7.68 -1.60
N VAL A 379 1.35 8.97 -1.33
CA VAL A 379 -0.03 9.50 -1.37
C VAL A 379 -0.64 9.26 -2.74
N THR A 380 0.05 9.62 -3.82
CA THR A 380 -0.41 9.44 -5.21
C THR A 380 -0.79 7.99 -5.52
N ASN A 381 0.08 7.03 -5.17
CA ASN A 381 -0.20 5.60 -5.40
C ASN A 381 -1.36 5.10 -4.52
N SER A 382 -1.42 5.54 -3.26
CA SER A 382 -2.49 5.17 -2.33
C SER A 382 -3.84 5.75 -2.76
N VAL A 383 -3.87 6.94 -3.35
CA VAL A 383 -5.08 7.51 -3.96
C VAL A 383 -5.56 6.62 -5.11
N ALA A 384 -4.68 6.16 -6.01
CA ALA A 384 -5.06 5.23 -7.08
C ALA A 384 -5.60 3.88 -6.56
N MET A 385 -5.17 3.43 -5.37
CA MET A 385 -5.74 2.25 -4.72
C MET A 385 -7.16 2.50 -4.18
N ILE A 386 -7.43 3.70 -3.66
CA ILE A 386 -8.71 4.07 -3.04
C ILE A 386 -9.73 4.44 -4.12
N GLN A 387 -9.34 5.33 -5.03
CA GLN A 387 -10.12 5.85 -6.14
C GLN A 387 -9.34 5.65 -7.44
N PRO A 388 -9.55 4.50 -8.11
CA PRO A 388 -8.97 4.22 -9.41
C PRO A 388 -9.24 5.32 -10.45
N SER A 389 -8.30 5.53 -11.36
CA SER A 389 -8.49 6.46 -12.49
C SER A 389 -9.00 5.70 -13.72
N LEU A 390 -9.79 6.39 -14.55
CA LEU A 390 -10.35 5.83 -15.78
C LEU A 390 -10.11 6.81 -16.94
N ILE A 391 -9.47 6.34 -18.01
CA ILE A 391 -9.18 7.12 -19.21
C ILE A 391 -9.95 6.52 -20.39
N SER A 392 -10.62 7.36 -21.17
CA SER A 392 -11.35 6.96 -22.37
C SER A 392 -10.57 7.29 -23.63
N PHE A 393 -10.52 6.33 -24.56
CA PHE A 393 -9.91 6.43 -25.88
C PHE A 393 -11.01 6.22 -26.93
N SER A 394 -11.11 7.14 -27.90
CA SER A 394 -12.10 7.09 -28.98
C SER A 394 -11.54 7.71 -30.25
N PHE A 395 -12.27 7.61 -31.37
CA PHE A 395 -11.92 8.33 -32.60
C PHE A 395 -12.27 9.82 -32.55
N ASP A 396 -13.30 10.18 -31.77
CA ASP A 396 -13.87 11.53 -31.78
C ASP A 396 -13.13 12.51 -30.87
N SER A 397 -12.35 11.99 -29.91
CA SER A 397 -11.65 12.81 -28.92
C SER A 397 -10.30 12.21 -28.52
N PRO A 398 -9.31 13.05 -28.15
CA PRO A 398 -8.07 12.56 -27.57
C PRO A 398 -8.33 11.81 -26.24
N PRO A 399 -7.36 11.00 -25.78
CA PRO A 399 -7.45 10.34 -24.48
C PRO A 399 -7.74 11.35 -23.36
N SER A 400 -8.79 11.09 -22.58
CA SER A 400 -9.21 12.00 -21.50
C SER A 400 -9.73 11.24 -20.29
N PRO A 401 -9.51 11.77 -19.07
CA PRO A 401 -10.10 11.21 -17.87
C PRO A 401 -11.64 11.23 -17.94
N VAL A 402 -12.26 10.14 -17.52
CA VAL A 402 -13.72 10.01 -17.39
C VAL A 402 -14.09 9.59 -15.98
N PHE A 403 -15.35 9.77 -15.60
CA PHE A 403 -15.82 9.37 -14.29
C PHE A 403 -15.68 7.85 -14.10
N LEU A 404 -15.31 7.44 -12.88
CA LEU A 404 -15.30 6.03 -12.48
C LEU A 404 -16.75 5.54 -12.27
N ASP A 405 -17.51 5.46 -13.35
CA ASP A 405 -18.95 5.26 -13.39
C ASP A 405 -19.34 4.34 -14.54
N VAL A 406 -20.41 3.55 -14.36
CA VAL A 406 -20.95 2.68 -15.42
C VAL A 406 -21.37 3.46 -16.66
N ALA A 407 -21.81 4.71 -16.50
CA ALA A 407 -22.18 5.59 -17.61
C ALA A 407 -20.99 5.93 -18.54
N SER A 408 -19.75 5.70 -18.09
CA SER A 408 -18.56 5.87 -18.93
C SER A 408 -18.33 4.72 -19.92
N ILE A 409 -19.04 3.60 -19.78
CA ILE A 409 -18.94 2.49 -20.72
C ILE A 409 -19.72 2.80 -21.99
N ALA A 410 -19.04 2.66 -23.13
CA ALA A 410 -19.64 2.79 -24.46
C ALA A 410 -19.07 1.71 -25.39
N VAL A 411 -19.88 1.30 -26.38
CA VAL A 411 -19.54 0.21 -27.32
C VAL A 411 -18.41 0.58 -28.28
N ASP A 412 -18.20 1.87 -28.53
CA ASP A 412 -17.31 2.46 -29.53
C ASP A 412 -16.03 3.06 -28.94
N ARG A 413 -15.73 2.79 -27.66
CA ARG A 413 -14.56 3.34 -26.94
C ARG A 413 -13.74 2.25 -26.28
N ILE A 414 -12.49 2.58 -25.95
CA ILE A 414 -11.62 1.77 -25.10
C ILE A 414 -11.43 2.52 -23.78
N LEU A 415 -11.50 1.79 -22.67
CA LEU A 415 -11.24 2.34 -21.34
C LEU A 415 -9.95 1.75 -20.77
N LEU A 416 -9.12 2.60 -20.17
CA LEU A 416 -7.97 2.20 -19.37
C LEU A 416 -8.24 2.53 -17.90
N LEU A 417 -8.38 1.51 -17.07
CA LEU A 417 -8.51 1.63 -15.62
C LEU A 417 -7.15 1.40 -14.96
N ASP A 418 -6.73 2.34 -14.11
CA ASP A 418 -5.62 2.13 -13.18
C ASP A 418 -6.14 2.04 -11.74
N ALA A 419 -6.15 0.82 -11.20
CA ALA A 419 -6.60 0.53 -9.83
C ALA A 419 -5.43 0.17 -8.89
N TYR A 420 -4.23 0.68 -9.18
CA TYR A 420 -2.96 0.34 -8.54
C TYR A 420 -2.53 -1.13 -8.68
N PHE A 421 -3.29 -2.09 -8.15
CA PHE A 421 -2.96 -3.52 -8.18
C PHE A 421 -3.22 -4.19 -9.53
N SER A 422 -4.11 -3.61 -10.33
CA SER A 422 -4.44 -4.06 -11.68
C SER A 422 -4.60 -2.88 -12.61
N VAL A 423 -4.15 -3.06 -13.85
CA VAL A 423 -4.38 -2.18 -14.97
C VAL A 423 -5.31 -2.90 -15.94
N VAL A 424 -6.45 -2.30 -16.30
CA VAL A 424 -7.46 -2.94 -17.14
C VAL A 424 -7.63 -2.16 -18.43
N ILE A 425 -7.40 -2.83 -19.57
CA ILE A 425 -7.76 -2.33 -20.90
C ILE A 425 -9.07 -3.01 -21.30
N PHE A 426 -10.13 -2.22 -21.35
CA PHE A 426 -11.48 -2.67 -21.66
C PHE A 426 -11.91 -2.16 -23.03
N HIS A 427 -12.26 -3.07 -23.93
CA HIS A 427 -12.75 -2.73 -25.26
C HIS A 427 -14.28 -2.77 -25.30
N GLY A 428 -14.91 -1.67 -25.73
CA GLY A 428 -16.32 -1.65 -26.07
C GLY A 428 -16.66 -2.68 -27.16
N MET A 429 -17.91 -3.12 -27.20
CA MET A 429 -18.37 -4.20 -28.06
C MET A 429 -18.03 -3.98 -29.54
N THR A 430 -18.23 -2.78 -30.08
CA THR A 430 -17.94 -2.45 -31.48
C THR A 430 -16.43 -2.47 -31.74
N ILE A 431 -15.62 -1.93 -30.82
CA ILE A 431 -14.16 -1.98 -30.92
C ILE A 431 -13.66 -3.44 -30.92
N ALA A 432 -14.19 -4.27 -30.02
CA ALA A 432 -13.83 -5.68 -29.94
C ALA A 432 -14.21 -6.43 -31.23
N GLN A 433 -15.39 -6.15 -31.80
CA GLN A 433 -15.81 -6.71 -33.09
C GLN A 433 -14.86 -6.34 -34.23
N TRP A 434 -14.49 -5.06 -34.37
CA TRP A 434 -13.53 -4.61 -35.38
C TRP A 434 -12.14 -5.25 -35.20
N ARG A 435 -11.67 -5.38 -33.96
CA ARG A 435 -10.40 -6.06 -33.63
C ARG A 435 -10.42 -7.53 -34.06
N ASN A 436 -11.53 -8.22 -33.80
CA ASN A 436 -11.71 -9.63 -34.14
C ASN A 436 -11.85 -9.87 -35.66
N MET A 437 -12.34 -8.88 -36.41
CA MET A 437 -12.34 -8.87 -37.88
C MET A 437 -10.99 -8.47 -38.49
N CYS A 438 -9.95 -8.26 -37.67
CA CYS A 438 -8.59 -7.91 -38.09
C CYS A 438 -8.50 -6.61 -38.91
N TYR A 439 -9.39 -5.64 -38.66
CA TYR A 439 -9.36 -4.35 -39.37
C TYR A 439 -8.04 -3.61 -39.15
N GLN A 440 -7.43 -3.74 -37.97
CA GLN A 440 -6.13 -3.14 -37.64
C GLN A 440 -4.98 -3.57 -38.56
N ASN A 441 -5.11 -4.70 -39.28
CA ASN A 441 -4.09 -5.18 -40.21
C ASN A 441 -4.27 -4.63 -41.63
N GLN A 442 -5.38 -3.94 -41.91
CA GLN A 442 -5.67 -3.38 -43.21
C GLN A 442 -5.05 -1.99 -43.34
N PRO A 443 -4.38 -1.66 -44.47
CA PRO A 443 -3.75 -0.36 -44.66
C PRO A 443 -4.72 0.83 -44.53
N GLU A 444 -5.99 0.63 -44.90
CA GLU A 444 -7.05 1.65 -44.84
C GLU A 444 -7.48 2.00 -43.40
N HIS A 445 -7.14 1.15 -42.42
CA HIS A 445 -7.58 1.26 -41.02
C HIS A 445 -6.41 1.48 -40.06
N GLN A 446 -5.35 2.16 -40.50
CA GLN A 446 -4.20 2.48 -39.66
C GLN A 446 -4.58 3.26 -38.39
N GLN A 447 -5.59 4.13 -38.46
CA GLN A 447 -6.09 4.87 -37.29
C GLN A 447 -6.69 3.93 -36.23
N PHE A 448 -7.32 2.83 -36.63
CA PHE A 448 -7.84 1.83 -35.70
C PHE A 448 -6.71 1.05 -35.02
N ALA A 449 -5.64 0.73 -35.76
CA ALA A 449 -4.43 0.15 -35.18
C ALA A 449 -3.81 1.07 -34.12
N GLN A 450 -3.76 2.38 -34.39
CA GLN A 450 -3.28 3.39 -33.43
C GLN A 450 -4.19 3.48 -32.19
N LEU A 451 -5.51 3.45 -32.38
CA LEU A 451 -6.48 3.46 -31.28
C LEU A 451 -6.31 2.26 -30.34
N LEU A 452 -6.05 1.06 -30.87
CA LEU A 452 -5.78 -0.14 -30.07
C LEU A 452 -4.41 -0.09 -29.35
N GLN A 453 -3.43 0.57 -29.96
CA GLN A 453 -2.07 0.65 -29.43
C GLN A 453 -1.92 1.67 -28.30
N ALA A 454 -2.57 2.83 -28.39
CA ALA A 454 -2.48 3.90 -27.40
C ALA A 454 -2.71 3.47 -25.94
N PRO A 455 -3.78 2.73 -25.58
CA PRO A 455 -3.98 2.27 -24.20
C PRO A 455 -2.94 1.22 -23.74
N GLN A 456 -2.33 0.47 -24.67
CA GLN A 456 -1.27 -0.49 -24.34
C GLN A 456 0.02 0.25 -23.93
N GLU A 457 0.37 1.32 -24.65
CA GLU A 457 1.53 2.16 -24.33
C GLU A 457 1.36 2.83 -22.97
N GLU A 458 0.20 3.42 -22.71
CA GLU A 458 -0.13 4.05 -21.43
C GLU A 458 -0.12 3.02 -20.27
N ALA A 459 -0.71 1.84 -20.50
CA ALA A 459 -0.65 0.75 -19.52
C ALA A 459 0.79 0.32 -19.20
N GLN A 460 1.65 0.26 -20.22
CA GLN A 460 3.05 -0.12 -20.03
C GLN A 460 3.83 0.93 -19.24
N VAL A 461 3.55 2.23 -19.42
CA VAL A 461 4.12 3.30 -18.60
C VAL A 461 3.76 3.10 -17.12
N ILE A 462 2.50 2.82 -16.83
CA ILE A 462 2.01 2.57 -15.46
C ILE A 462 2.69 1.32 -14.87
N ILE A 463 2.72 0.22 -15.61
CA ILE A 463 3.37 -1.04 -15.21
C ILE A 463 4.87 -0.82 -14.95
N ASN A 464 5.52 -0.01 -15.78
CA ASN A 464 6.95 0.26 -15.68
C ASN A 464 7.31 1.12 -14.47
N GLY A 465 6.40 2.00 -14.03
CA GLY A 465 6.60 2.91 -12.90
C GLY A 465 6.22 2.34 -11.52
N ARG A 466 5.67 1.12 -11.45
CA ARG A 466 5.10 0.57 -10.21
C ARG A 466 5.83 -0.67 -9.70
N PHE A 467 5.95 -0.75 -8.38
CA PHE A 467 6.41 -1.95 -7.68
C PHE A 467 5.49 -2.21 -6.48
N PRO A 468 4.94 -3.43 -6.32
CA PRO A 468 5.06 -4.56 -7.22
C PRO A 468 4.39 -4.33 -8.58
N VAL A 469 4.76 -5.14 -9.56
CA VAL A 469 4.24 -5.07 -10.92
C VAL A 469 2.74 -5.37 -10.91
N PRO A 470 1.88 -4.46 -11.40
CA PRO A 470 0.45 -4.67 -11.38
C PRO A 470 0.01 -5.68 -12.43
N ARG A 471 -1.10 -6.36 -12.18
CA ARG A 471 -1.68 -7.30 -13.14
C ARG A 471 -2.31 -6.53 -14.31
N LEU A 472 -1.82 -6.75 -15.53
CA LEU A 472 -2.50 -6.30 -16.75
C LEU A 472 -3.67 -7.24 -17.07
N VAL A 473 -4.85 -6.68 -17.28
CA VAL A 473 -6.06 -7.38 -17.72
C VAL A 473 -6.54 -6.75 -19.01
N VAL A 474 -6.59 -7.51 -20.08
CA VAL A 474 -7.19 -7.07 -21.35
C VAL A 474 -8.49 -7.83 -21.53
N CYS A 475 -9.59 -7.08 -21.69
CA CYS A 475 -10.92 -7.67 -21.80
C CYS A 475 -11.84 -6.88 -22.73
N ASP A 476 -12.94 -7.52 -23.08
CA ASP A 476 -13.98 -6.96 -23.93
C ASP A 476 -15.29 -6.83 -23.12
N GLN A 477 -16.15 -5.91 -23.54
CA GLN A 477 -17.51 -5.76 -23.01
C GLN A 477 -18.25 -7.11 -23.03
N HIS A 478 -18.91 -7.43 -21.92
CA HIS A 478 -19.56 -8.72 -21.63
C HIS A 478 -18.64 -9.95 -21.52
N GLY A 479 -17.31 -9.77 -21.60
CA GLY A 479 -16.34 -10.82 -21.30
C GLY A 479 -16.20 -11.09 -19.80
N SER A 480 -15.80 -12.30 -19.41
CA SER A 480 -15.70 -12.70 -17.99
C SER A 480 -14.71 -11.85 -17.18
N GLN A 481 -13.64 -11.35 -17.81
CA GLN A 481 -12.64 -10.48 -17.18
C GLN A 481 -13.10 -9.00 -17.09
N ALA A 482 -14.21 -8.61 -17.73
CA ALA A 482 -14.78 -7.26 -17.59
C ALA A 482 -15.16 -6.93 -16.13
N ARG A 483 -15.40 -7.96 -15.30
CA ARG A 483 -15.67 -7.80 -13.87
C ARG A 483 -14.60 -7.02 -13.11
N PHE A 484 -13.34 -7.03 -13.57
CA PHE A 484 -12.26 -6.25 -12.97
C PHE A 484 -12.48 -4.74 -13.12
N LEU A 485 -13.14 -4.31 -14.20
CA LEU A 485 -13.60 -2.93 -14.37
C LEU A 485 -14.89 -2.69 -13.58
N LEU A 486 -15.92 -3.51 -13.83
CA LEU A 486 -17.26 -3.28 -13.29
C LEU A 486 -17.30 -3.21 -11.75
N ALA A 487 -16.49 -4.02 -11.07
CA ALA A 487 -16.41 -4.02 -9.61
C ALA A 487 -15.83 -2.73 -9.01
N LYS A 488 -15.24 -1.84 -9.83
CA LYS A 488 -14.67 -0.56 -9.38
C LYS A 488 -15.54 0.64 -9.72
N LEU A 489 -16.51 0.50 -10.61
CA LEU A 489 -17.34 1.62 -11.08
C LEU A 489 -18.41 1.99 -10.04
N ASN A 490 -18.82 3.26 -10.08
CA ASN A 490 -20.05 3.72 -9.43
C ASN A 490 -21.27 3.10 -10.13
N PRO A 491 -22.16 2.40 -9.39
CA PRO A 491 -23.39 1.82 -9.95
C PRO A 491 -24.48 2.90 -10.10
N SER A 492 -24.27 3.90 -10.97
CA SER A 492 -25.29 4.93 -11.27
C SER A 492 -26.50 4.37 -12.04
N ALA A 493 -26.30 3.26 -12.76
CA ALA A 493 -27.33 2.45 -13.39
C ALA A 493 -27.30 1.02 -12.82
N THR A 494 -28.40 0.62 -12.19
CA THR A 494 -28.59 -0.73 -11.61
C THR A 494 -29.84 -1.40 -12.18
N TYR A 495 -30.03 -2.69 -11.87
CA TYR A 495 -31.23 -3.42 -12.26
C TYR A 495 -32.52 -2.82 -11.68
N ASN A 496 -32.42 -2.08 -10.57
CA ASN A 496 -33.55 -1.37 -9.96
C ASN A 496 -33.92 -0.07 -10.70
N SER A 497 -32.97 0.55 -11.38
CA SER A 497 -33.17 1.78 -12.17
C SER A 497 -33.21 1.52 -13.68
N ALA A 498 -33.29 0.25 -14.11
CA ALA A 498 -33.14 -0.15 -15.51
C ALA A 498 -34.17 0.49 -16.46
N HIS A 499 -35.32 0.93 -15.94
CA HIS A 499 -36.35 1.62 -16.71
C HIS A 499 -36.00 3.09 -17.02
N ASP A 500 -35.10 3.71 -16.25
CA ASP A 500 -34.74 5.13 -16.36
C ASP A 500 -33.44 5.34 -17.16
N VAL A 501 -32.81 4.26 -17.61
CA VAL A 501 -31.51 4.29 -18.29
C VAL A 501 -31.72 4.12 -19.81
N PRO A 502 -31.00 4.85 -20.68
CA PRO A 502 -31.14 4.71 -22.12
C PRO A 502 -30.96 3.26 -22.61
N PRO A 503 -31.77 2.78 -23.57
CA PRO A 503 -31.64 1.44 -24.12
C PRO A 503 -30.23 1.17 -24.64
N GLY A 504 -29.62 0.08 -24.18
CA GLY A 504 -28.26 -0.33 -24.58
C GLY A 504 -27.14 0.17 -23.67
N SER A 505 -27.45 0.90 -22.60
CA SER A 505 -26.46 1.24 -21.57
C SER A 505 -26.12 0.02 -20.70
N ASP A 506 -24.88 -0.04 -20.21
CA ASP A 506 -24.51 -1.07 -19.24
C ASP A 506 -25.14 -0.82 -17.88
N ILE A 507 -25.43 -1.92 -17.19
CA ILE A 507 -26.04 -1.94 -15.88
C ILE A 507 -25.17 -2.78 -14.94
N ILE A 508 -24.92 -2.29 -13.73
CA ILE A 508 -24.23 -3.07 -12.69
C ILE A 508 -25.26 -3.80 -11.84
N PHE A 509 -25.10 -5.12 -11.74
CA PHE A 509 -25.91 -5.97 -10.87
C PHE A 509 -25.37 -5.94 -9.44
N THR A 510 -25.76 -4.92 -8.68
CA THR A 510 -25.39 -4.75 -7.28
C THR A 510 -26.51 -4.08 -6.48
N ASP A 511 -26.52 -4.31 -5.17
CA ASP A 511 -27.36 -3.60 -4.18
C ASP A 511 -26.64 -2.40 -3.58
N ASP A 512 -25.38 -2.15 -3.99
CA ASP A 512 -24.62 -1.00 -3.54
C ASP A 512 -25.29 0.31 -3.96
N VAL A 513 -25.27 1.28 -3.04
CA VAL A 513 -25.77 2.63 -3.30
C VAL A 513 -24.87 3.37 -4.28
N SER A 514 -25.47 4.15 -5.18
CA SER A 514 -24.72 5.04 -6.06
C SER A 514 -24.12 6.22 -5.29
N PHE A 515 -23.09 6.85 -5.87
CA PHE A 515 -22.46 8.04 -5.29
C PHE A 515 -23.46 9.19 -5.10
N GLN A 516 -24.42 9.33 -6.01
CA GLN A 516 -25.47 10.34 -5.89
C GLN A 516 -26.32 10.11 -4.63
N VAL A 517 -26.82 8.90 -4.43
CA VAL A 517 -27.63 8.55 -3.25
C VAL A 517 -26.82 8.72 -1.96
N PHE A 518 -25.53 8.33 -1.99
CA PHE A 518 -24.60 8.56 -0.89
C PHE A 518 -24.48 10.06 -0.54
N CYS A 519 -24.28 10.92 -1.53
CA CYS A 519 -24.18 12.37 -1.33
C CYS A 519 -25.49 12.98 -0.82
N GLU A 520 -26.65 12.56 -1.33
CA GLU A 520 -27.95 13.04 -0.84
C GLU A 520 -28.14 12.69 0.64
N HIS A 521 -27.77 11.49 1.08
CA HIS A 521 -27.83 11.10 2.48
C HIS A 521 -26.84 11.88 3.35
N LEU A 522 -25.61 12.06 2.86
CA LEU A 522 -24.60 12.86 3.56
C LEU A 522 -25.08 14.31 3.76
N GLN A 523 -25.60 14.95 2.72
CA GLN A 523 -26.13 16.30 2.77
C GLN A 523 -27.27 16.42 3.80
N ARG A 524 -28.25 15.51 3.75
CA ARG A 524 -29.36 15.50 4.71
C ARG A 524 -28.88 15.39 6.15
N LEU A 525 -27.90 14.54 6.43
CA LEU A 525 -27.39 14.34 7.80
C LEU A 525 -26.47 15.48 8.26
N ALA A 526 -25.70 16.08 7.34
CA ALA A 526 -24.82 17.19 7.66
C ALA A 526 -25.61 18.45 8.08
N VAL A 527 -26.71 18.77 7.38
CA VAL A 527 -27.51 19.98 7.69
C VAL A 527 -28.40 19.86 8.92
N GLN A 528 -28.56 18.64 9.45
CA GLN A 528 -29.34 18.34 10.66
C GLN A 528 -28.52 18.41 11.95
N SER A 529 -27.18 18.35 11.84
CA SER A 529 -26.26 18.21 12.96
C SER A 529 -26.04 19.50 13.76
#